data_AF-B3NJG0-F1
#
_entry.id   AF-B3NJG0-F1
#
_cell.length_a   1.000
_cell.length_b   1.000
_cell.length_c   1.000
_cell.angle_alpha   90.00
_cell.angle_beta   90.00
_cell.angle_gamma   90.00
#
_symmetry.space_group_name_H-M   'P 1'
#
loop_
_entity.id
_entity.type
_entity.pdbx_description
1 polymer ?
#
loop_
_entity_poly.entity_id
_entity_poly.type
_entity_poly.pdbx_seq_one_letter_code
_entity_poly.pdbx_strand_id
1 'polypeptide(L)'
;MKAFLVICALALAAVATQARTLDRCSLAREMAKLGVPRDQLAKWSCIAQHESSYRTGVVGPANSNGSNDYGIFQINNKYWCKPADGRFSYNECGLSCNALLTDDISSSVKCAQKIQRQQGWTAWSTWKYCSGSLPSIDGCF
;
A
#
# COMPACT_ATOMS: atom_id res chain seq x y z
N MET A 1 3.74 50.10 28.20
CA MET A 1 3.26 48.70 28.26
C MET A 1 3.64 48.03 26.96
N LYS A 2 4.66 47.16 26.95
CA LYS A 2 5.17 46.52 25.72
C LYS A 2 4.55 45.14 25.63
N ALA A 3 3.60 44.95 24.71
CA ALA A 3 3.00 43.66 24.43
C ALA A 3 4.01 42.82 23.63
N PHE A 4 4.49 41.72 24.21
CA PHE A 4 5.26 40.71 23.50
C PHE A 4 4.28 39.75 22.81
N LEU A 5 4.14 39.88 21.50
CA LEU A 5 3.45 38.90 20.66
C LEU A 5 4.42 37.73 20.42
N VAL A 6 4.25 36.65 21.19
CA VAL A 6 4.91 35.37 20.91
C VAL A 6 4.12 34.67 19.80
N ILE A 7 4.59 34.81 18.56
CA ILE A 7 4.08 34.03 17.44
C ILE A 7 4.72 32.64 17.50
N CYS A 8 4.02 31.68 18.11
CA CYS A 8 4.36 30.26 17.96
C CYS A 8 4.01 29.81 16.54
N ALA A 9 4.96 29.92 15.62
CA ALA A 9 4.84 29.29 14.30
C ALA A 9 5.00 27.77 14.46
N LEU A 10 3.89 27.04 14.56
CA LEU A 10 3.87 25.60 14.29
C LEU A 10 4.11 25.42 12.78
N ALA A 11 5.34 25.14 12.40
CA ALA A 11 5.65 24.62 11.07
C ALA A 11 5.08 23.20 10.98
N LEU A 12 3.85 23.05 10.45
CA LEU A 12 3.41 21.76 9.91
C LEU A 12 4.30 21.49 8.70
N ALA A 13 5.32 20.66 8.87
CA ALA A 13 6.00 20.05 7.75
C ALA A 13 4.98 19.17 7.03
N ALA A 14 4.38 19.70 5.96
CA ALA A 14 3.67 18.89 4.99
C ALA A 14 4.72 17.93 4.39
N VAL A 15 4.78 16.70 4.91
CA VAL A 15 5.53 15.63 4.27
C VAL A 15 4.88 15.48 2.90
N ALA A 16 5.49 16.05 1.87
CA ALA A 16 5.12 15.78 0.51
C ALA A 16 5.28 14.27 0.34
N THR A 17 4.16 13.54 0.32
CA THR A 17 4.12 12.15 -0.09
C THR A 17 4.43 12.17 -1.58
N GLN A 18 5.72 12.22 -1.90
CA GLN A 18 6.17 11.94 -3.26
C GLN A 18 5.65 10.53 -3.59
N ALA A 19 5.18 10.34 -4.81
CA ALA A 19 4.71 9.04 -5.26
C ALA A 19 5.89 8.33 -5.93
N ARG A 20 6.46 7.31 -5.27
CA ARG A 20 7.50 6.46 -5.81
C ARG A 20 6.93 5.37 -6.71
N THR A 21 7.63 5.09 -7.80
CA THR A 21 7.41 3.90 -8.63
C THR A 21 8.54 2.92 -8.36
N LEU A 22 8.20 1.74 -7.88
CA LEU A 22 9.14 0.63 -7.74
C LEU A 22 9.26 -0.14 -9.06
N ASP A 23 10.22 -1.04 -9.11
CA ASP A 23 10.28 -2.11 -10.09
C ASP A 23 10.14 -3.46 -9.38
N ARG A 24 10.08 -4.53 -10.18
CA ARG A 24 9.96 -5.90 -9.67
C ARG A 24 10.99 -6.24 -8.59
N CYS A 25 12.25 -5.89 -8.80
CA CYS A 25 13.35 -6.26 -7.93
C CYS A 25 13.51 -5.32 -6.74
N SER A 26 13.30 -4.01 -6.90
CA SER A 26 13.27 -3.09 -5.76
C SER A 26 12.13 -3.42 -4.80
N LEU A 27 10.93 -3.73 -5.31
CA LEU A 27 9.83 -4.23 -4.49
C LEU A 27 10.18 -5.54 -3.78
N ALA A 28 10.70 -6.54 -4.52
CA ALA A 28 11.03 -7.84 -3.95
C ALA A 28 12.06 -7.73 -2.82
N ARG A 29 13.10 -6.91 -2.99
CA ARG A 29 14.13 -6.70 -1.95
C ARG A 29 13.57 -5.98 -0.72
N GLU A 30 12.71 -4.97 -0.90
CA GLU A 30 12.08 -4.29 0.23
C GLU A 30 11.12 -5.20 1.00
N MET A 31 10.30 -5.97 0.29
CA MET A 31 9.42 -6.97 0.91
C MET A 31 10.21 -8.05 1.65
N ALA A 32 11.32 -8.53 1.08
CA ALA A 32 12.20 -9.48 1.77
C ALA A 32 12.79 -8.90 3.06
N LYS A 33 13.25 -7.64 3.04
CA LYS A 33 13.72 -6.93 4.24
C LYS A 33 12.64 -6.77 5.30
N LEU A 34 11.37 -6.69 4.88
CA LEU A 34 10.20 -6.65 5.76
C LEU A 34 9.71 -8.04 6.20
N GLY A 35 10.44 -9.10 5.88
CA GLY A 35 10.15 -10.46 6.35
C GLY A 35 9.14 -11.24 5.49
N VAL A 36 8.86 -10.79 4.26
CA VAL A 36 8.05 -11.57 3.32
C VAL A 36 8.85 -12.79 2.83
N PRO A 37 8.29 -14.02 2.90
CA PRO A 37 8.96 -15.21 2.41
C PRO A 37 9.37 -15.11 0.94
N ARG A 38 10.59 -15.56 0.61
CA ARG A 38 11.16 -15.41 -0.76
C ARG A 38 10.30 -16.08 -1.84
N ASP A 39 9.69 -17.21 -1.53
CA ASP A 39 8.80 -17.98 -2.40
C ASP A 39 7.46 -17.26 -2.71
N GLN A 40 7.13 -16.20 -1.98
CA GLN A 40 5.96 -15.36 -2.22
C GLN A 40 6.26 -14.12 -3.07
N LEU A 41 7.52 -13.72 -3.18
CA LEU A 41 7.89 -12.42 -3.76
C LEU A 41 7.54 -12.31 -5.25
N ALA A 42 7.63 -13.40 -6.02
CA ALA A 42 7.20 -13.41 -7.41
C ALA A 42 5.70 -13.06 -7.53
N LYS A 43 4.86 -13.65 -6.67
CA LYS A 43 3.41 -13.40 -6.64
C LYS A 43 3.10 -11.97 -6.24
N TRP A 44 3.72 -11.48 -5.17
CA TRP A 44 3.55 -10.09 -4.73
C TRP A 44 3.97 -9.08 -5.79
N SER A 45 5.08 -9.34 -6.49
CA SER A 45 5.53 -8.47 -7.57
C SER A 45 4.56 -8.47 -8.76
N CYS A 46 3.99 -9.62 -9.12
CA CYS A 46 2.95 -9.71 -10.15
C CYS A 46 1.68 -8.94 -9.74
N ILE A 47 1.21 -9.09 -8.50
CA ILE A 47 0.05 -8.35 -7.99
C ILE A 47 0.32 -6.84 -8.07
N ALA A 48 1.44 -6.36 -7.53
CA ALA A 48 1.78 -4.94 -7.57
C ALA A 48 1.88 -4.38 -9.01
N GLN A 49 2.38 -5.18 -9.95
CA GLN A 49 2.42 -4.80 -11.36
C GLN A 49 1.02 -4.56 -11.94
N HIS A 50 0.10 -5.50 -11.72
CA HIS A 50 -1.24 -5.43 -12.28
C HIS A 50 -2.15 -4.42 -11.56
N GLU A 51 -1.96 -4.26 -10.25
CA GLU A 51 -2.80 -3.37 -9.43
C GLU A 51 -2.41 -1.90 -9.60
N SER A 52 -1.12 -1.58 -9.58
CA SER A 52 -0.67 -0.18 -9.50
C SER A 52 0.41 0.21 -10.49
N SER A 53 0.92 -0.74 -11.28
CA SER A 53 2.17 -0.60 -12.01
C SER A 53 3.32 -0.20 -11.07
N TYR A 54 3.37 -0.82 -9.88
CA TYR A 54 4.37 -0.61 -8.83
C TYR A 54 4.39 0.79 -8.19
N ARG A 55 3.34 1.60 -8.36
CA ARG A 55 3.27 2.97 -7.81
C ARG A 55 2.72 2.96 -6.38
N THR A 56 3.39 3.64 -5.46
CA THR A 56 2.99 3.72 -4.04
C THR A 56 1.87 4.73 -3.80
N GLY A 57 1.88 5.87 -4.49
CA GLY A 57 0.96 6.98 -4.26
C GLY A 57 -0.33 6.97 -5.08
N VAL A 58 -0.88 5.80 -5.45
CA VAL A 58 -2.05 5.70 -6.33
C VAL A 58 -3.31 5.38 -5.54
N VAL A 59 -4.36 6.17 -5.77
CA VAL A 59 -5.74 5.83 -5.40
C VAL A 59 -6.45 5.37 -6.66
N GLY A 60 -6.99 4.16 -6.64
CA GLY A 60 -7.77 3.59 -7.73
C GLY A 60 -9.07 4.37 -7.96
N PRO A 61 -9.67 4.21 -9.17
CA PRO A 61 -10.98 4.79 -9.44
C PRO A 61 -12.02 4.31 -8.42
N ALA A 62 -13.11 5.06 -8.28
CA ALA A 62 -14.20 4.65 -7.40
C ALA A 62 -14.80 3.32 -7.89
N ASN A 63 -14.90 2.36 -6.98
CA ASN A 63 -15.61 1.11 -7.20
C ASN A 63 -17.13 1.37 -7.25
N SER A 64 -17.89 0.43 -7.81
CA SER A 64 -19.36 0.53 -7.94
C SER A 64 -20.09 0.72 -6.60
N ASN A 65 -19.50 0.27 -5.50
CA ASN A 65 -20.02 0.44 -4.14
C ASN A 65 -19.53 1.74 -3.45
N GLY A 66 -18.86 2.62 -4.19
CA GLY A 66 -18.30 3.89 -3.71
C GLY A 66 -16.96 3.78 -2.99
N SER A 67 -16.43 2.58 -2.72
CA SER A 67 -15.10 2.41 -2.11
C SER A 67 -13.97 2.77 -3.09
N ASN A 68 -12.76 2.94 -2.57
CA ASN A 68 -11.54 3.12 -3.37
C ASN A 68 -10.44 2.18 -2.86
N ASP A 69 -9.52 1.87 -3.76
CA ASP A 69 -8.36 1.02 -3.50
C ASP A 69 -7.08 1.85 -3.44
N TYR A 70 -6.20 1.53 -2.47
CA TYR A 70 -5.09 2.40 -2.09
C TYR A 70 -3.73 1.74 -2.26
N GLY A 71 -2.81 2.49 -2.85
CA GLY A 71 -1.39 2.23 -2.87
C GLY A 71 -0.96 1.08 -3.76
N ILE A 72 0.26 0.62 -3.52
CA ILE A 72 0.94 -0.35 -4.39
C ILE A 72 0.21 -1.69 -4.57
N PHE A 73 -0.57 -2.09 -3.56
CA PHE A 73 -1.37 -3.32 -3.57
C PHE A 73 -2.88 -3.08 -3.74
N GLN A 74 -3.29 -1.85 -4.04
CA GLN A 74 -4.70 -1.45 -4.23
C GLN A 74 -5.61 -2.02 -3.13
N ILE A 75 -5.32 -1.65 -1.88
CA ILE A 75 -6.03 -2.14 -0.70
C ILE A 75 -7.32 -1.34 -0.47
N ASN A 76 -8.45 -2.04 -0.39
CA ASN A 76 -9.78 -1.44 -0.34
C ASN A 76 -10.12 -0.73 0.98
N ASN A 77 -10.61 0.51 0.89
CA ASN A 77 -10.97 1.33 2.07
C ASN A 77 -12.28 0.93 2.76
N LYS A 78 -13.11 0.06 2.19
CA LYS A 78 -14.32 -0.41 2.87
C LYS A 78 -13.96 -1.37 4.01
N TYR A 79 -12.91 -2.17 3.84
CA TYR A 79 -12.56 -3.25 4.75
C TYR A 79 -11.26 -3.00 5.53
N TRP A 80 -10.23 -2.47 4.88
CA TRP A 80 -8.87 -2.64 5.40
C TRP A 80 -8.28 -1.40 6.06
N CYS A 81 -8.65 -0.20 5.62
CA CYS A 81 -8.10 1.05 6.13
C CYS A 81 -9.19 2.10 6.38
N LYS A 82 -8.93 3.06 7.28
CA LYS A 82 -9.84 4.18 7.56
C LYS A 82 -9.60 5.33 6.57
N PRO A 83 -10.57 5.66 5.69
CA PRO A 83 -10.47 6.81 4.80
C PRO A 83 -10.57 8.15 5.55
N ALA A 84 -9.91 9.18 5.01
CA ALA A 84 -9.78 10.49 5.65
C ALA A 84 -11.08 11.32 5.66
N ASP A 85 -12.00 11.03 4.75
CA ASP A 85 -13.31 11.69 4.65
C ASP A 85 -14.35 11.18 5.68
N GLY A 86 -13.93 10.29 6.59
CA GLY A 86 -14.74 9.85 7.71
C GLY A 86 -15.73 8.72 7.38
N ARG A 87 -15.89 8.32 6.11
CA ARG A 87 -16.84 7.25 5.74
C ARG A 87 -16.58 5.95 6.50
N PHE A 88 -17.62 5.12 6.63
CA PHE A 88 -17.51 3.85 7.33
C PHE A 88 -16.48 2.92 6.67
N SER A 89 -15.70 2.23 7.51
CA SER A 89 -14.75 1.20 7.14
C SER A 89 -14.60 0.24 8.31
N TYR A 90 -14.43 -1.05 8.04
CA TYR A 90 -14.06 -2.03 9.07
C TYR A 90 -12.64 -1.77 9.62
N ASN A 91 -11.78 -1.09 8.84
CA ASN A 91 -10.42 -0.72 9.21
C ASN A 91 -9.62 -1.88 9.83
N GLU A 92 -9.67 -3.05 9.21
CA GLU A 92 -9.05 -4.24 9.79
C GLU A 92 -7.53 -4.10 9.96
N CYS A 93 -6.84 -3.33 9.13
CA CYS A 93 -5.40 -3.07 9.30
C CYS A 93 -5.10 -1.99 10.36
N GLY A 94 -6.12 -1.34 10.95
CA GLY A 94 -5.95 -0.38 12.04
C GLY A 94 -5.16 0.87 11.65
N LEU A 95 -5.28 1.33 10.40
CA LEU A 95 -4.48 2.43 9.84
C LEU A 95 -5.30 3.38 8.97
N SER A 96 -4.83 4.62 8.81
CA SER A 96 -5.40 5.53 7.81
C SER A 96 -5.05 5.06 6.40
N CYS A 97 -5.99 5.15 5.44
CA CYS A 97 -5.69 4.80 4.05
C CYS A 97 -4.55 5.63 3.45
N ASN A 98 -4.28 6.83 3.97
CA ASN A 98 -3.14 7.64 3.54
C ASN A 98 -1.79 7.01 3.90
N ALA A 99 -1.74 6.18 4.95
CA ALA A 99 -0.53 5.42 5.30
C ALA A 99 -0.19 4.32 4.28
N LEU A 100 -1.09 4.03 3.34
CA LEU A 100 -0.86 3.09 2.23
C LEU A 100 -0.29 3.80 0.97
N LEU A 101 -0.29 5.14 0.98
CA LEU A 101 0.14 5.98 -0.15
C LEU A 101 1.57 6.50 -0.01
N THR A 102 2.28 6.10 1.05
CA THR A 102 3.65 6.55 1.34
C THR A 102 4.70 5.79 0.55
N ASP A 103 5.86 6.41 0.35
CA ASP A 103 7.02 5.77 -0.28
C ASP A 103 7.61 4.62 0.54
N ASP A 104 7.51 4.71 1.87
CA ASP A 104 7.73 3.57 2.75
C ASP A 104 6.55 2.59 2.63
N ILE A 105 6.80 1.44 2.01
CA ILE A 105 5.78 0.41 1.78
C ILE A 105 5.50 -0.46 3.01
N SER A 106 6.11 -0.19 4.17
CA SER A 106 5.98 -1.03 5.38
C SER A 106 4.52 -1.27 5.79
N SER A 107 3.71 -0.21 5.81
CA SER A 107 2.27 -0.30 6.15
C SER A 107 1.50 -1.11 5.11
N SER A 108 1.78 -0.88 3.83
CA SER A 108 1.17 -1.60 2.71
C SER A 108 1.49 -3.08 2.74
N VAL A 109 2.76 -3.46 2.98
CA VAL A 109 3.21 -4.86 3.07
C VAL A 109 2.56 -5.56 4.26
N LYS A 110 2.57 -4.93 5.45
CA LYS A 110 1.96 -5.51 6.65
C LYS A 110 0.46 -5.75 6.47
N CYS A 111 -0.25 -4.79 5.89
CA CYS A 111 -1.68 -4.90 5.63
C CYS A 111 -1.94 -5.97 4.55
N ALA A 112 -1.21 -5.98 3.44
CA ALA A 112 -1.35 -6.99 2.40
C ALA A 112 -1.07 -8.41 2.91
N GLN A 113 -0.05 -8.62 3.75
CA GLN A 113 0.17 -9.92 4.38
C GLN A 113 -0.98 -10.33 5.32
N LYS A 114 -1.61 -9.38 6.02
CA LYS A 114 -2.82 -9.67 6.82
C LYS A 114 -3.97 -10.14 5.93
N ILE A 115 -4.22 -9.44 4.82
CA ILE A 115 -5.24 -9.81 3.82
C ILE A 115 -4.95 -11.22 3.30
N GLN A 116 -3.71 -11.48 2.89
CA GLN A 116 -3.29 -12.77 2.34
C GLN A 116 -3.50 -13.91 3.35
N ARG A 117 -3.23 -13.69 4.64
CA ARG A 117 -3.48 -14.71 5.68
C ARG A 117 -4.97 -14.97 5.93
N GLN A 118 -5.82 -13.96 5.81
CA GLN A 118 -7.26 -14.09 6.09
C GLN A 118 -8.07 -14.57 4.87
N GLN A 119 -7.75 -14.09 3.67
CA GLN A 119 -8.56 -14.26 2.47
C GLN A 119 -7.82 -15.00 1.34
N GLY A 120 -6.54 -15.32 1.54
CA GLY A 120 -5.70 -15.90 0.50
C GLY A 120 -5.36 -14.92 -0.62
N TRP A 121 -4.71 -15.43 -1.67
CA TRP A 121 -4.32 -14.64 -2.83
C TRP A 121 -5.51 -14.17 -3.68
N THR A 122 -6.63 -14.88 -3.59
CA THR A 122 -7.89 -14.59 -4.30
C THR A 122 -8.57 -13.30 -3.84
N ALA A 123 -8.09 -12.66 -2.78
CA ALA A 123 -8.53 -11.33 -2.38
C ALA A 123 -8.24 -10.26 -3.46
N TRP A 124 -7.21 -10.46 -4.27
CA TRP A 124 -6.89 -9.59 -5.41
C TRP A 124 -7.51 -10.14 -6.68
N SER A 125 -8.32 -9.32 -7.36
CA SER A 125 -8.94 -9.70 -8.64
C SER A 125 -7.91 -9.97 -9.75
N THR A 126 -6.71 -9.40 -9.61
CA THR A 126 -5.55 -9.62 -10.47
C THR A 126 -4.91 -10.99 -10.29
N TRP A 127 -5.29 -11.76 -9.26
CA TRP A 127 -4.73 -13.08 -8.98
C TRP A 127 -4.82 -14.06 -10.16
N LYS A 128 -5.83 -13.92 -11.02
CA LYS A 128 -5.97 -14.69 -12.27
C LYS A 128 -4.75 -14.58 -13.20
N TYR A 129 -3.97 -13.49 -13.12
CA TYR A 129 -2.73 -13.31 -13.87
C TYR A 129 -1.49 -13.82 -13.13
N CYS A 130 -1.60 -14.02 -11.81
CA CYS A 130 -0.47 -14.29 -10.91
C CYS A 130 -0.48 -15.70 -10.28
N SER A 131 -1.47 -16.53 -10.63
CA SER A 131 -1.67 -17.86 -10.07
C SER A 131 -0.86 -18.97 -10.76
N GLY A 132 -0.32 -18.69 -11.95
CA GLY A 132 0.47 -19.63 -12.74
C GLY A 132 1.97 -19.64 -12.41
N SER A 133 2.75 -20.23 -13.30
CA SER A 133 4.22 -20.21 -13.23
C SER A 133 4.75 -18.81 -13.54
N LEU A 134 5.27 -18.14 -12.52
CA LEU A 134 5.88 -16.82 -12.64
C LEU A 134 7.39 -16.93 -12.86
N PRO A 135 8.02 -15.94 -13.53
CA PRO A 135 9.48 -15.87 -13.61
C PRO A 135 10.13 -15.89 -12.22
N SER A 136 11.26 -16.58 -12.08
CA SER A 136 11.97 -16.68 -10.79
C SER A 136 12.33 -15.30 -10.23
N ILE A 137 12.22 -15.13 -8.92
CA ILE A 137 12.61 -13.92 -8.22
C ILE A 137 14.11 -13.85 -7.94
N ASP A 138 14.85 -14.95 -8.13
CA ASP A 138 16.23 -15.06 -7.67
C ASP A 138 17.17 -14.06 -8.33
N GLY A 139 16.96 -13.70 -9.59
CA GLY A 139 17.74 -12.67 -10.29
C GLY A 139 17.61 -11.25 -9.72
N CYS A 140 16.76 -11.03 -8.71
CA CYS A 140 16.66 -9.77 -7.99
C CYS A 140 17.60 -9.65 -6.78
N PHE A 141 18.31 -10.74 -6.44
CA PHE A 141 19.18 -10.87 -5.28
C PHE A 141 20.58 -11.32 -5.70
#